data_AF-A0A936MCI2-F1
#
_entry.id   AF-A0A936MCI2-F1
#
_cell.length_a   1.000
_cell.length_b   1.000
_cell.length_c   1.000
_cell.angle_alpha   90.00
_cell.angle_beta   90.00
_cell.angle_gamma   90.00
#
_symmetry.space_group_name_H-M   'P 1'
#
loop_
_entity.id
_entity.type
_entity.pdbx_description
1 polymer ?
#
loop_
_entity_poly.entity_id
_entity_poly.type
_entity_poly.pdbx_seq_one_letter_code
_entity_poly.pdbx_strand_id
1 'polypeptide(L)' 'MSVSINIPRILVKPLLYISKFLPENKFLVVCKGYGEDYDLYTGLCWCEDHHLDFVSDTQYEDFQVWMF' A
#
# COMPACT_ATOMS: atom_id res chain seq x y z
N MET A 1 -1.82 -17.65 -8.15
CA MET A 1 -3.19 -17.29 -7.73
C MET A 1 -2.98 -16.10 -6.81
N SER A 2 -3.33 -14.89 -7.25
CA SER A 2 -3.06 -13.69 -6.46
C SER A 2 -4.03 -13.60 -5.29
N VAL A 3 -3.50 -13.27 -4.11
CA VAL A 3 -4.28 -13.10 -2.87
C VAL A 3 -4.20 -11.64 -2.46
N SER A 4 -5.36 -11.02 -2.24
CA SER A 4 -5.45 -9.69 -1.65
C SER A 4 -5.98 -9.78 -0.22
N ILE A 5 -5.37 -9.00 0.67
CA ILE A 5 -5.75 -8.92 2.09
C ILE A 5 -5.92 -7.44 2.44
N ASN A 6 -7.10 -7.06 2.91
CA ASN A 6 -7.34 -5.71 3.44
C ASN A 6 -6.53 -5.51 4.73
N ILE A 7 -5.87 -4.37 4.84
CA ILE A 7 -5.05 -4.03 6.00
C ILE A 7 -5.55 -2.74 6.67
N PRO A 8 -5.53 -2.67 8.01
CA PRO A 8 -5.85 -1.44 8.70
C PRO A 8 -4.76 -0.39 8.49
N ARG A 9 -5.16 0.89 8.45
CA ARG A 9 -4.29 2.07 8.24
C ARG A 9 -3.00 2.05 9.09
N ILE A 10 -3.12 1.64 10.36
CA ILE A 10 -1.99 1.58 11.29
C ILE A 10 -0.90 0.57 10.90
N LEU A 11 -1.24 -0.45 10.12
CA LEU A 11 -0.32 -1.48 9.66
C LEU A 11 0.31 -1.16 8.30
N VAL A 12 -0.16 -0.12 7.60
CA VAL A 12 0.33 0.24 6.26
C VAL A 12 1.82 0.56 6.28
N LYS A 13 2.28 1.46 7.16
CA LYS A 13 3.72 1.82 7.24
C LYS A 13 4.62 0.63 7.59
N PRO A 14 4.32 -0.18 8.64
CA PRO A 14 5.08 -1.38 8.92
C PRO A 14 5.14 -2.36 7.73
N LEU A 15 4.02 -2.61 7.05
CA LEU A 15 3.97 -3.53 5.92
C LEU A 15 4.68 -2.97 4.68
N LEU A 16 4.60 -1.67 4.44
CA LEU A 16 5.34 -0.98 3.38
C LEU A 16 6.84 -1.00 3.67
N TYR A 17 7.27 -0.90 4.93
CA TYR A 17 8.67 -1.07 5.29
C TYR A 17 9.16 -2.49 4.99
N ILE A 18 8.35 -3.49 5.31
CA ILE A 18 8.66 -4.90 5.04
C ILE A 18 8.71 -5.17 3.53
N SER A 19 7.83 -4.55 2.74
CA SER A 19 7.79 -4.76 1.29
C SER A 19 9.09 -4.37 0.61
N LYS A 20 9.86 -3.42 1.16
CA LYS A 20 11.21 -3.05 0.66
C LYS A 20 12.18 -4.25 0.59
N PHE A 21 12.02 -5.24 1.46
CA PHE A 21 12.90 -6.42 1.50
C PHE A 21 12.38 -7.59 0.67
N LEU A 22 11.17 -7.47 0.13
CA LEU A 22 10.52 -8.47 -0.68
C LEU A 22 10.52 -8.00 -2.14
N PRO A 23 10.67 -8.90 -3.11
CA PRO A 23 10.57 -8.49 -4.51
C PRO A 23 9.12 -8.12 -4.83
N GLU A 24 8.95 -7.03 -5.59
CA GLU A 24 7.64 -6.44 -5.93
C GLU A 24 6.70 -7.43 -6.64
N ASN A 25 7.29 -8.39 -7.37
CA ASN A 25 6.55 -9.45 -8.05
C ASN A 25 6.00 -10.54 -7.09
N LYS A 26 6.15 -10.39 -5.78
CA LYS A 26 5.62 -11.30 -4.75
C LYS A 26 4.80 -10.59 -3.69
N PHE A 27 5.07 -9.33 -3.41
CA PHE A 27 4.43 -8.58 -2.34
C PHE A 27 4.32 -7.10 -2.71
N LEU A 28 3.10 -6.59 -2.73
CA LEU A 28 2.81 -5.20 -3.05
C LEU A 28 1.80 -4.65 -2.07
N VAL A 29 2.07 -3.46 -1.51
CA VAL A 29 1.07 -2.71 -0.74
C VAL A 29 0.40 -1.75 -1.71
N VAL A 30 -0.94 -1.70 -1.72
CA VAL A 30 -1.71 -0.82 -2.59
C VAL A 30 -2.73 -0.04 -1.77
N CYS A 31 -3.16 1.12 -2.27
CA CYS A 31 -4.29 1.87 -1.75
C CYS A 31 -5.05 2.59 -2.87
N LYS A 32 -6.25 3.09 -2.55
CA LYS A 32 -6.98 4.07 -3.35
C LYS A 32 -6.72 5.48 -2.84
N GLY A 33 -7.10 6.48 -3.65
CA GLY A 33 -6.88 7.89 -3.34
C GLY A 33 -5.42 8.34 -3.49
N TYR A 34 -4.61 7.55 -4.18
CA TYR A 34 -3.20 7.83 -4.47
C TYR A 34 -2.93 7.75 -5.98
N GLY A 35 -2.25 8.75 -6.52
CA GLY A 35 -1.95 8.89 -7.95
C GLY A 35 -2.95 9.80 -8.68
N GLU A 36 -3.00 9.67 -10.01
CA GLU A 36 -3.90 10.47 -10.87
C GLU A 36 -5.34 9.95 -10.87
N ASP A 37 -5.53 8.66 -10.56
CA ASP A 37 -6.83 8.00 -10.51
C ASP A 37 -7.15 7.57 -9.08
N TYR A 38 -8.08 8.28 -8.45
CA TYR A 38 -8.45 8.07 -7.04
C TYR A 38 -9.25 6.78 -6.83
N ASP A 39 -9.89 6.25 -7.88
CA ASP A 39 -10.76 5.06 -7.78
C ASP A 39 -9.98 3.74 -7.98
N LEU A 40 -8.79 3.80 -8.58
CA LEU A 40 -7.93 2.65 -8.83
C LEU A 40 -6.94 2.39 -7.69
N TYR A 41 -6.56 1.12 -7.56
CA TYR A 41 -5.48 0.73 -6.65
C TYR A 41 -4.14 1.11 -7.24
N THR A 42 -3.39 1.93 -6.50
CA THR A 42 -2.03 2.32 -6.84
C THR A 42 -1.06 1.64 -5.87
N GLY A 43 0.02 1.10 -6.42
CA GLY A 43 1.10 0.49 -5.65
C GLY A 43 1.88 1.54 -4.86
N LEU A 44 2.15 1.22 -3.61
CA LEU A 44 2.99 2.01 -2.72
C LEU A 44 4.41 1.43 -2.69
N CYS A 45 5.39 2.31 -2.78
CA CYS A 45 6.82 2.01 -2.68
C CYS A 45 7.40 2.70 -1.45
N TRP A 46 8.11 1.95 -0.59
CA TRP A 46 8.74 2.55 0.60
C TRP A 46 9.68 3.72 0.24
N CYS A 47 10.47 3.57 -0.82
CA CYS A 47 11.46 4.58 -1.20
C CYS A 47 10.80 5.93 -1.52
N GLU A 48 9.61 5.91 -2.09
CA GLU A 48 8.90 7.12 -2.54
C GLU A 48 7.90 7.58 -1.47
N ASP A 49 7.15 6.67 -0.85
CA ASP A 49 5.91 6.99 -0.14
C ASP A 49 6.00 6.97 1.39
N HIS A 50 7.14 6.62 1.98
CA HIS A 50 7.30 6.50 3.45
C HIS A 50 6.99 7.80 4.22
N HIS A 51 7.07 8.95 3.54
CA HIS A 51 6.83 10.27 4.10
C HIS A 51 5.33 10.61 4.22
N LEU A 52 4.44 9.90 3.52
CA LEU A 52 3.00 10.13 3.54
C LEU A 52 2.38 9.74 4.90
N ASP A 53 1.28 10.40 5.28
CA ASP A 53 0.52 10.08 6.50
C ASP A 53 -0.68 9.18 6.20
N PHE A 54 -0.46 7.87 6.10
CA PHE A 54 -1.53 6.90 5.86
C PHE A 54 -2.49 6.69 7.04
N VAL A 55 -2.18 7.23 8.22
CA VAL A 55 -2.96 6.99 9.45
C VAL A 55 -4.01 8.08 9.64
N SER A 56 -3.59 9.34 9.59
CA SER A 56 -4.48 10.48 9.87
C SER A 56 -5.11 11.05 8.60
N ASP A 57 -4.44 10.93 7.46
CA ASP A 57 -4.95 11.46 6.20
C ASP A 57 -6.07 10.58 5.65
N THR A 58 -7.26 11.14 5.58
CA THR A 58 -8.45 10.45 5.09
C THR A 58 -8.44 10.25 3.59
N GLN A 59 -7.57 10.95 2.84
CA GLN A 59 -7.46 10.82 1.38
C GLN A 59 -7.12 9.39 0.94
N TYR A 60 -6.20 8.73 1.65
CA TYR A 60 -5.78 7.39 1.30
C TYR A 60 -6.73 6.36 1.89
N GLU A 61 -7.24 5.44 1.10
CA GLU A 61 -8.27 4.51 1.55
C GLU A 61 -8.14 3.10 0.95
N ASP A 62 -8.94 2.16 1.46
CA ASP A 62 -8.99 0.77 1.01
C ASP A 62 -7.64 0.03 0.95
N PHE A 63 -6.72 0.26 1.89
CA PHE A 63 -5.39 -0.36 1.87
C PHE A 63 -5.44 -1.89 1.78
N GLN A 64 -4.63 -2.44 0.86
CA GLN A 64 -4.48 -3.87 0.66
C GLN A 64 -3.01 -4.29 0.52
N VAL A 65 -2.76 -5.55 0.83
CA VAL A 65 -1.55 -6.27 0.43
C VAL A 65 -1.92 -7.26 -0.65
N TRP A 66 -1.21 -7.22 -1.77
CA TRP A 66 -1.31 -8.20 -2.85
C TRP A 66 -0.09 -9.11 -2.82
N MET A 67 -0.35 -10.41 -2.82
CA MET A 67 0.67 -11.46 -2.92
C MET A 67 0.44 -12.24 -4.22
N PHE A 68 1.50 -12.44 -5.00
CA PHE A 68 1.45 -13.02 -6.34
C PHE A 68 2.05 -14.42 -6.41
#